data_AF-A0A8S3DV30-F1
#
_entry.id   AF-A0A8S3DV30-F1
#
_cell.length_a   1.000
_cell.length_b   1.000
_cell.length_c   1.000
_cell.angle_alpha   90.00
_cell.angle_beta   90.00
_cell.angle_gamma   90.00
#
_symmetry.space_group_name_H-M   'P 1'
#
loop_
_entity.id
_entity.type
_entity.pdbx_description
1 polymer ?
#
loop_
_entity_poly.entity_id
_entity_poly.type
_entity_poly.pdbx_seq_one_letter_code
_entity_poly.pdbx_strand_id
1 'polypeptide(L)' 'DKATLKKIPATRLSRLTEALSNYDSVLNEFYFDRHPGVFAQILNYYRTGKLHYPTDVCGPLFETELEYWGLDANQVEPCC' A
#
# COMPACT_ATOMS: atom_id res chain seq x y z
N ASP A 1 7.91 4.74 -9.84
CA ASP A 1 7.32 5.90 -10.53
C ASP A 1 6.31 6.60 -9.62
N LYS A 2 6.50 7.90 -9.34
CA LYS A 2 5.60 8.70 -8.49
C LYS A 2 4.15 8.72 -9.04
N ALA A 3 3.96 8.59 -10.36
CA ALA A 3 2.64 8.56 -10.97
C ALA A 3 1.83 7.31 -10.58
N THR A 4 2.51 6.18 -10.34
CA THR A 4 1.84 4.93 -9.90
C THR A 4 1.09 5.14 -8.58
N LEU A 5 1.72 5.82 -7.61
CA LEU A 5 1.14 6.04 -6.29
C LEU A 5 -0.06 7.03 -6.32
N LYS A 6 -0.21 7.79 -7.40
CA LYS A 6 -1.32 8.72 -7.60
C LYS A 6 -2.57 8.08 -8.22
N LYS A 7 -2.46 6.85 -8.75
CA LYS A 7 -3.58 6.15 -9.42
C LYS A 7 -4.75 5.85 -8.47
N ILE A 8 -4.47 5.62 -7.18
CA ILE A 8 -5.49 5.41 -6.15
C ILE A 8 -5.40 6.60 -5.18
N PRO A 9 -6.27 7.60 -5.33
CA PRO A 9 -6.20 8.83 -4.54
C PRO A 9 -6.67 8.60 -3.09
N ALA A 10 -6.42 9.59 -2.24
CA ALA A 10 -6.85 9.62 -0.83
C ALA A 10 -6.28 8.52 0.08
N THR A 11 -5.25 7.82 -0.36
CA THR A 11 -4.50 6.80 0.40
C THR A 11 -3.22 7.38 1.02
N ARG A 12 -2.57 6.63 1.93
CA ARG A 12 -1.28 7.05 2.52
C ARG A 12 -0.20 7.22 1.45
N LEU A 13 -0.07 6.27 0.52
CA LEU A 13 0.95 6.32 -0.53
C LEU A 13 0.70 7.44 -1.54
N SER A 14 -0.56 7.79 -1.81
CA SER A 14 -0.88 8.92 -2.69
C SER A 14 -0.49 10.28 -2.09
N ARG A 15 -0.27 10.36 -0.77
CA ARG A 15 0.02 11.60 -0.03
C ARG A 15 1.50 11.75 0.35
N LEU A 16 2.39 10.88 -0.14
CA LEU A 16 3.82 10.99 0.16
C LEU A 16 4.39 12.32 -0.33
N THR A 17 5.08 13.02 0.57
CA THR A 17 5.86 14.23 0.31
C THR A 17 7.15 14.19 1.13
N GLU A 18 8.15 14.94 0.69
CA GLU A 18 9.46 15.01 1.37
C GLU A 18 9.39 15.75 2.72
N ALA A 19 8.24 16.34 3.05
CA ALA A 19 7.98 16.97 4.34
C ALA A 19 7.54 15.97 5.43
N LEU A 20 7.31 14.70 5.08
CA LEU A 20 6.93 13.67 6.05
C LEU A 20 8.13 13.24 6.88
N SER A 21 7.89 12.96 8.17
CA SER A 21 8.94 12.56 9.11
C SER A 21 9.61 11.23 8.79
N ASN A 22 9.00 10.40 7.94
CA ASN A 22 9.54 9.10 7.53
C ASN A 22 10.24 9.14 6.16
N TYR A 23 10.51 10.33 5.62
CA TYR A 23 11.34 10.52 4.44
C TYR A 23 12.81 10.71 4.84
N ASP A 24 13.70 9.92 4.26
CA ASP A 24 15.14 10.07 4.36
C ASP A 24 15.64 10.81 3.10
N SER A 25 16.17 12.03 3.29
CA SER A 25 16.67 12.87 2.20
C SER A 25 18.05 12.46 1.69
N VAL A 26 18.82 11.72 2.47
CA VAL A 26 20.14 11.20 2.08
C VAL A 26 19.96 10.02 1.14
N LEU A 27 19.04 9.11 1.48
CA LEU A 27 18.74 7.92 0.68
C LEU A 27 17.65 8.15 -0.37
N ASN A 28 16.93 9.28 -0.30
CA ASN A 28 15.78 9.62 -1.15
C ASN A 28 14.71 8.51 -1.12
N GLU A 29 14.35 8.08 0.10
CA GLU A 29 13.42 6.99 0.32
C GLU A 29 12.45 7.26 1.48
N PHE A 30 11.39 6.45 1.55
CA PHE A 30 10.47 6.44 2.67
C PHE A 30 10.60 5.13 3.43
N TYR A 31 10.72 5.22 4.75
CA TYR A 31 10.74 4.05 5.61
C TYR A 31 9.36 3.78 6.22
N PHE A 32 9.01 2.49 6.27
CA PHE A 32 7.79 1.99 6.92
C PHE A 32 8.12 0.68 7.62
N ASP A 33 8.00 0.66 8.94
CA ASP A 33 8.18 -0.56 9.76
C ASP A 33 6.90 -1.41 9.70
N ARG A 34 6.64 -2.02 8.54
CA ARG A 34 5.40 -2.73 8.20
C ARG A 34 5.70 -4.07 7.53
N HIS A 35 4.67 -4.90 7.36
CA HIS A 35 4.85 -6.24 6.83
C HIS A 35 5.31 -6.23 5.35
N PRO A 36 6.53 -6.70 5.02
CA PRO A 36 7.08 -6.56 3.67
C PRO A 36 6.32 -7.36 2.61
N GLY A 37 5.85 -8.57 2.96
CA GLY A 37 5.05 -9.41 2.04
C GLY A 37 3.71 -8.77 1.65
N VAL A 38 2.97 -8.22 2.62
CA VAL A 38 1.73 -7.49 2.36
C VAL A 38 1.98 -6.23 1.54
N PHE A 39 3.04 -5.47 1.83
CA PHE A 39 3.34 -4.25 1.08
C PHE A 39 3.50 -4.50 -0.42
N ALA A 40 4.05 -5.65 -0.82
CA ALA A 40 4.13 -6.03 -2.23
C ALA A 40 2.74 -6.11 -2.89
N GLN A 41 1.74 -6.66 -2.19
CA GLN A 41 0.35 -6.72 -2.66
C GLN A 41 -0.29 -5.34 -2.73
N ILE A 42 -0.07 -4.52 -1.70
CA ILE A 42 -0.52 -3.12 -1.67
C ILE A 42 0.01 -2.37 -2.89
N LEU A 43 1.32 -2.45 -3.16
CA LEU A 43 1.93 -1.76 -4.30
C LEU A 43 1.42 -2.30 -5.65
N ASN A 44 1.16 -3.61 -5.74
CA ASN A 44 0.56 -4.20 -6.94
C ASN A 44 -0.86 -3.70 -7.21
N TYR A 45 -1.64 -3.38 -6.18
CA TYR A 45 -2.95 -2.76 -6.37
C TYR A 45 -2.82 -1.40 -7.08
N TYR A 46 -1.87 -0.53 -6.68
CA TYR A 46 -1.63 0.73 -7.40
C TYR A 46 -1.18 0.53 -8.85
N ARG A 47 -0.47 -0.57 -9.14
CA ARG A 47 0.00 -0.86 -10.50
C ARG A 47 -1.12 -1.32 -11.41
N THR A 48 -1.95 -2.25 -10.91
CA THR A 48 -2.92 -3.03 -11.70
C THR A 48 -4.35 -2.54 -11.58
N GLY A 49 -4.69 -1.83 -10.50
CA GLY A 49 -6.07 -1.48 -10.16
C GLY A 49 -6.90 -2.65 -9.62
N LYS A 50 -6.27 -3.79 -9.31
CA LYS A 50 -6.95 -4.98 -8.75
C LYS A 50 -6.40 -5.31 -7.37
N LEU A 51 -7.27 -5.40 -6.38
CA LEU A 51 -6.91 -5.81 -5.02
C LEU A 51 -7.30 -7.27 -4.82
N HIS A 52 -6.38 -8.09 -4.34
CA HIS A 52 -6.60 -9.50 -4.06
C HIS A 52 -6.05 -9.85 -2.67
N TYR A 53 -6.71 -10.78 -1.99
CA TYR A 53 -6.16 -11.34 -0.76
C TYR A 53 -4.96 -12.24 -1.07
N PRO A 54 -3.82 -12.05 -0.38
CA PRO A 54 -2.72 -13.01 -0.41
C PRO A 54 -3.15 -14.37 0.16
N THR A 55 -2.64 -15.46 -0.41
CA THR A 55 -2.91 -16.82 0.07
C THR A 55 -2.00 -17.26 1.21
N ASP A 56 -0.89 -16.54 1.43
CA ASP A 56 0.16 -16.83 2.40
C ASP A 56 0.11 -15.92 3.65
N VAL A 57 -0.87 -15.02 3.74
CA VAL A 57 -1.07 -14.11 4.87
C VAL A 57 -2.49 -14.26 5.38
N CYS A 58 -2.68 -14.28 6.70
CA CYS A 58 -4.02 -14.37 7.26
C CYS A 58 -4.83 -13.08 7.00
N GLY A 59 -6.14 -13.26 6.76
CA GLY A 59 -7.05 -12.15 6.44
C GLY A 59 -6.97 -10.97 7.40
N PRO A 60 -7.05 -11.16 8.73
CA PRO A 60 -6.99 -10.06 9.69
C PRO A 60 -5.70 -9.23 9.65
N LEU A 61 -4.55 -9.87 9.38
CA LEU A 61 -3.28 -9.17 9.20
C LEU A 61 -3.31 -8.30 7.93
N PHE A 62 -3.86 -8.84 6.84
CA PHE A 62 -4.01 -8.07 5.61
C PHE A 62 -4.96 -6.88 5.78
N GLU A 63 -6.09 -7.06 6.46
CA GLU A 63 -7.04 -5.98 6.76
C GLU A 63 -6.41 -4.85 7.59
N THR A 64 -5.60 -5.20 8.59
CA THR A 64 -4.85 -4.22 9.42
C THR A 64 -3.84 -3.43 8.58
N GLU A 65 -3.24 -4.07 7.58
CA GLU A 65 -2.37 -3.38 6.63
C GLU A 65 -3.19 -2.48 5.68
N LEU A 66 -4.31 -2.95 5.13
CA LEU A 66 -5.19 -2.14 4.28
C LEU A 66 -5.64 -0.86 5.00
N GLU A 67 -6.09 -0.98 6.25
CA GLU A 67 -6.45 0.16 7.09
C GLU A 67 -5.29 1.15 7.23
N TYR A 68 -4.08 0.65 7.55
CA TYR A 68 -2.91 1.51 7.66
C TYR A 68 -2.61 2.26 6.36
N TRP A 69 -2.70 1.59 5.21
CA TRP A 69 -2.45 2.20 3.90
C TRP A 69 -3.61 3.08 3.41
N GLY A 70 -4.75 3.06 4.11
CA GLY A 70 -5.96 3.81 3.78
C GLY A 70 -6.69 3.24 2.58
N LEU A 71 -6.73 1.91 2.47
CA LEU A 71 -7.40 1.16 1.41
C LEU A 71 -8.64 0.46 1.97
N ASP A 72 -9.71 0.46 1.18
CA ASP A 72 -10.96 -0.18 1.56
C ASP A 72 -10.96 -1.65 1.16
N ALA A 73 -11.10 -2.53 2.15
CA ALA A 73 -11.17 -3.98 1.94
C ALA A 73 -12.37 -4.41 1.07
N ASN A 74 -13.41 -3.58 0.96
CA ASN A 74 -14.55 -3.85 0.08
C ASN A 74 -14.23 -3.68 -1.41
N GLN A 75 -13.06 -3.12 -1.76
CA GLN A 75 -12.58 -3.02 -3.14
C GLN A 75 -11.87 -4.30 -3.61
N VAL A 76 -11.85 -5.36 -2.80
CA VAL A 76 -11.24 -6.61 -3.20
C VAL A 76 -12.02 -7.24 -4.35
N GLU A 77 -11.30 -7.62 -5.40
CA GLU A 77 -11.87 -8.36 -6.51
C GLU A 77 -12.37 -9.72 -6.00
N PRO A 78 -13.45 -10.27 -6.59
CA PRO A 78 -13.85 -11.65 -6.32
C PRO A 78 -12.64 -12.56 -6.50
N CYS A 79 -12.22 -13.22 -5.43
CA CYS A 79 -11.06 -14.10 -5.46
C CYS A 79 -11.28 -15.18 -6.53
N CYS A 80 -10.32 -15.33 -7.44
CA CYS A 80 -10.24 -16.47 -8.36
C CYS A 80 -9.47 -17.61 -7.68
#